data_AF-A0A4R5TTM0-F1
#
_entry.id   AF-A0A4R5TTM0-F1
#
_cell.length_a   1.000
_cell.length_b   1.000
_cell.length_c   1.000
_cell.angle_alpha   90.00
_cell.angle_beta   90.00
_cell.angle_gamma   90.00
#
_symmetry.space_group_name_H-M   'P 1'
#
loop_
_entity.id
_entity.type
_entity.pdbx_description
1 polymer ?
#
loop_
_entity_poly.entity_id
_entity_poly.type
_entity_poly.pdbx_seq_one_letter_code
_entity_poly.pdbx_strand_id
1 'polypeptide(L)'
;MPGKHDNRWRSRALIALLCVCACATSAAHAQRACARTVLESLGWQFTVDQAIDAPRIEAGLPCERADLDAARGAGDLRAVLPAGFGGAAAEAWYRALLDHPATACAYAFELGTATRRAVDRLVANDGYRFSALQLGWIGFGAGGSARAGWRPIASFGRGYVPRDGNWRAIEGFYTGHVRAECGVGRQVAQYAAQAELYGSEGFDAAFAADEIVIGRWHVLNTGNGILQGASAGDYVRDGEARKASSLGRQAFVGVPGYIEHVFARHALDDINNQAQNFVVYDVDAAAASSLREAGGFAAYNDKARLLWQLSQAFPQARPHAFFERLLVARDERLHEALDAGQRDLLARMAAVLDDPFFSGFRIYVHRQGVQSVGYHFVRMLDRNPRTPFHIAFALHNVHTTLRQRYMAHRLAGCDGATPPATVRMRGQDDVRVAVIRPGRPSPSIPTNKEQAHVASLDTGRQPAPGGRVADGDGRVQPPGS
;
A
#
# COMPACT_ATOMS: atom_id res chain seq x y z
N MET A 1 -11.74 76.59 22.27
CA MET A 1 -11.47 75.86 21.01
C MET A 1 -10.88 74.50 21.35
N PRO A 2 -11.60 73.37 21.22
CA PRO A 2 -11.06 72.05 21.53
C PRO A 2 -10.79 71.18 20.28
N GLY A 3 -9.59 70.58 20.26
CA GLY A 3 -9.32 69.16 19.95
C GLY A 3 -9.64 68.60 18.56
N LYS A 4 -8.66 68.61 17.64
CA LYS A 4 -8.75 67.98 16.30
C LYS A 4 -7.88 66.70 16.12
N HIS A 5 -7.48 66.02 17.20
CA HIS A 5 -6.42 64.99 17.12
C HIS A 5 -6.83 63.50 17.22
N ASP A 6 -8.10 63.13 17.42
CA ASP A 6 -8.46 61.73 17.74
C ASP A 6 -8.89 60.81 16.57
N ASN A 7 -9.06 61.31 15.35
CA ASN A 7 -9.67 60.49 14.28
C ASN A 7 -8.69 59.60 13.48
N ARG A 8 -7.38 59.85 13.53
CA ARG A 8 -6.40 59.14 12.66
C ARG A 8 -6.06 57.73 13.13
N TRP A 9 -6.14 57.44 14.43
CA TRP A 9 -5.87 56.11 14.98
C TRP A 9 -7.02 55.14 14.75
N ARG A 10 -8.27 55.62 14.87
CA ARG A 10 -9.48 54.82 14.59
C ARG A 10 -9.59 54.43 13.12
N SER A 11 -9.26 55.34 12.19
CA SER A 11 -9.25 55.02 10.75
C SER A 11 -8.15 54.03 10.36
N ARG A 12 -6.96 54.12 10.96
CA ARG A 12 -5.87 53.15 10.70
C ARG A 12 -6.16 51.76 11.27
N ALA A 13 -6.77 51.68 12.45
CA ALA A 13 -7.22 50.42 13.02
C ALA A 13 -8.36 49.78 12.20
N LEU A 14 -9.33 50.58 11.72
CA LEU A 14 -10.39 50.08 10.85
C LEU A 14 -9.87 49.56 9.51
N ILE A 15 -8.93 50.28 8.87
CA ILE A 15 -8.34 49.88 7.59
C ILE A 15 -7.50 48.61 7.75
N ALA A 16 -6.74 48.48 8.85
CA ALA A 16 -6.00 47.25 9.16
C ALA A 16 -6.94 46.06 9.41
N LEU A 17 -8.04 46.26 10.15
CA LEU A 17 -9.04 45.21 10.40
C LEU A 17 -9.77 44.78 9.11
N LEU A 18 -10.11 45.74 8.25
CA LEU A 18 -10.75 45.49 6.94
C LEU A 18 -9.80 44.75 5.97
N CYS A 19 -8.51 45.08 5.96
CA CYS A 19 -7.53 44.38 5.13
C CYS A 19 -7.30 42.93 5.60
N VAL A 20 -7.27 42.67 6.92
CA VAL A 20 -7.13 41.33 7.47
C VAL A 20 -8.38 40.47 7.19
N CYS A 21 -9.59 41.04 7.31
CA CYS A 21 -10.83 40.33 6.96
C CYS A 21 -10.94 40.02 5.45
N ALA A 22 -10.50 40.95 4.58
CA ALA A 22 -10.51 40.74 3.13
C ALA A 22 -9.51 39.65 2.68
N CYS A 23 -8.31 39.59 3.29
CA CYS A 23 -7.32 38.55 2.96
C CYS A 23 -7.71 37.16 3.50
N ALA A 24 -8.38 37.09 4.65
CA ALA A 24 -8.84 35.81 5.21
C ALA A 24 -9.97 35.19 4.37
N THR A 25 -10.88 36.02 3.86
CA THR A 25 -12.01 35.57 3.02
C THR A 25 -11.57 35.12 1.63
N SER A 26 -10.52 35.73 1.06
CA SER A 26 -9.94 35.27 -0.21
C SER A 26 -9.21 33.93 -0.07
N ALA A 27 -8.45 33.72 1.00
CA ALA A 27 -7.77 32.45 1.26
C ALA A 27 -8.75 31.29 1.50
N ALA A 28 -9.79 31.52 2.31
CA ALA A 28 -10.89 30.58 2.53
C ALA A 28 -11.64 30.20 1.24
N HIS A 29 -11.79 31.16 0.31
CA HIS A 29 -12.40 30.89 -0.99
C HIS A 29 -11.49 30.06 -1.89
N ALA A 30 -10.20 30.42 -1.98
CA ALA A 30 -9.22 29.67 -2.76
C ALA A 30 -9.09 28.22 -2.29
N GLN A 31 -9.06 27.98 -0.98
CA GLN A 31 -8.98 26.63 -0.41
C GLN A 31 -10.20 25.77 -0.76
N ARG A 32 -11.41 26.36 -0.76
CA ARG A 32 -12.63 25.66 -1.17
C ARG A 32 -12.64 25.34 -2.66
N ALA A 33 -12.22 26.29 -3.50
CA ALA A 33 -12.09 26.07 -4.94
C ALA A 33 -11.09 24.94 -5.22
N CYS A 34 -9.95 24.94 -4.53
CA CYS A 34 -8.98 23.86 -4.61
C CYS A 34 -9.56 22.50 -4.20
N ALA A 35 -10.19 22.41 -3.03
CA ALA A 35 -10.77 21.16 -2.56
C ALA A 35 -11.79 20.60 -3.55
N ARG A 36 -12.61 21.47 -4.14
CA ARG A 36 -13.53 21.10 -5.22
C ARG A 36 -12.79 20.57 -6.45
N THR A 37 -11.76 21.26 -6.95
CA THR A 37 -10.97 20.80 -8.10
C THR A 37 -10.31 19.44 -7.83
N VAL A 38 -9.78 19.22 -6.63
CA VAL A 38 -9.23 17.90 -6.24
C VAL A 38 -10.32 16.84 -6.28
N LEU A 39 -11.49 17.09 -5.69
CA LEU A 39 -12.61 16.15 -5.70
C LEU A 39 -13.15 15.88 -7.11
N GLU A 40 -13.26 16.89 -7.97
CA GLU A 40 -13.66 16.75 -9.38
C GLU A 40 -12.64 15.89 -10.16
N SER A 41 -11.35 16.06 -9.89
CA SER A 41 -10.31 15.21 -10.49
C SER A 41 -10.42 13.75 -10.04
N LEU A 42 -10.82 13.53 -8.78
CA LEU A 42 -11.19 12.21 -8.23
C LEU A 42 -12.59 11.77 -8.66
N GLY A 43 -13.25 12.52 -9.54
CA GLY A 43 -14.48 12.14 -10.20
C GLY A 43 -15.78 12.50 -9.50
N TRP A 44 -15.74 13.31 -8.45
CA TRP A 44 -16.95 13.91 -7.91
C TRP A 44 -17.59 14.86 -8.92
N GLN A 45 -18.91 14.74 -9.05
CA GLN A 45 -19.76 15.63 -9.82
C GLN A 45 -20.53 16.54 -8.86
N PHE A 46 -20.44 17.85 -9.07
CA PHE A 46 -21.12 18.84 -8.24
C PHE A 46 -22.28 19.47 -9.01
N THR A 47 -23.49 19.36 -8.47
CA THR A 47 -24.68 20.06 -8.98
C THR A 47 -25.14 21.10 -7.98
N VAL A 48 -25.73 22.19 -8.47
CA VAL A 48 -26.38 23.19 -7.62
C VAL A 48 -27.88 23.01 -7.75
N ASP A 49 -28.56 22.87 -6.61
CA ASP A 49 -30.01 22.75 -6.53
C ASP A 49 -30.57 23.89 -5.68
N GLN A 50 -31.53 24.64 -6.23
CA GLN A 50 -32.16 25.76 -5.54
C GLN A 50 -33.22 25.30 -4.53
N ALA A 51 -33.66 24.05 -4.61
CA ALA A 51 -34.74 23.50 -3.78
C ALA A 51 -34.25 22.87 -2.46
N ILE A 52 -32.93 22.87 -2.21
CA ILE A 52 -32.34 22.32 -0.99
C ILE A 52 -31.70 23.41 -0.14
N ASP A 53 -31.82 23.27 1.18
CA ASP A 53 -31.25 24.23 2.14
C ASP A 53 -29.90 23.77 2.73
N ALA A 54 -29.50 22.52 2.48
CA ALA A 54 -28.26 21.92 2.99
C ALA A 54 -27.58 21.04 1.94
N PRO A 55 -26.23 20.99 1.91
CA PRO A 55 -25.51 20.18 0.94
C PRO A 55 -25.70 18.68 1.20
N ARG A 56 -25.79 17.89 0.14
CA ARG A 56 -25.98 16.43 0.19
C ARG A 56 -24.83 15.71 -0.50
N ILE A 57 -24.39 14.62 0.10
CA ILE A 57 -23.46 13.66 -0.51
C ILE A 57 -24.30 12.48 -1.00
N GLU A 58 -24.39 12.33 -2.31
CA GLU A 58 -25.08 11.24 -3.00
C GLU A 58 -24.01 10.25 -3.50
N ALA A 59 -23.51 9.44 -2.57
CA ALA A 59 -22.47 8.46 -2.84
C ALA A 59 -23.06 7.06 -3.05
N GLY A 60 -22.56 6.37 -4.07
CA GLY A 60 -22.85 4.96 -4.34
C GLY A 60 -21.70 4.06 -3.89
N LEU A 61 -21.39 3.05 -4.72
CA LEU A 61 -20.37 2.03 -4.41
C LEU A 61 -19.22 2.06 -5.43
N PRO A 62 -18.41 3.14 -5.45
CA PRO A 62 -17.39 3.34 -6.49
C PRO A 62 -16.33 2.22 -6.51
N CYS A 63 -15.97 1.63 -5.36
CA CYS A 63 -14.99 0.54 -5.28
C CYS A 63 -15.41 -0.73 -6.05
N GLU A 64 -16.69 -0.88 -6.40
CA GLU A 64 -17.20 -2.02 -7.18
C GLU A 64 -17.03 -1.84 -8.68
N ARG A 65 -16.76 -0.60 -9.11
CA ARG A 65 -16.77 -0.22 -10.52
C ARG A 65 -15.46 -0.56 -11.21
N ALA A 66 -15.56 -0.56 -12.53
CA ALA A 66 -14.43 -0.93 -13.37
C ALA A 66 -13.27 0.06 -13.23
N ASP A 67 -13.63 1.33 -13.35
CA ASP A 67 -12.78 2.49 -13.38
C ASP A 67 -13.58 3.70 -12.86
N LEU A 68 -12.93 4.86 -12.83
CA LEU A 68 -13.53 6.09 -12.34
C LEU A 68 -14.67 6.59 -13.24
N ASP A 69 -14.59 6.35 -14.55
CA ASP A 69 -15.62 6.78 -15.50
C ASP A 69 -16.91 5.96 -15.34
N ALA A 70 -16.79 4.66 -15.08
CA ALA A 70 -17.91 3.82 -14.71
C ALA A 70 -18.56 4.26 -13.37
N ALA A 71 -17.77 4.65 -12.38
CA ALA A 71 -18.29 5.21 -11.12
C ALA A 71 -19.03 6.53 -11.31
N ARG A 72 -18.50 7.42 -12.16
CA ARG A 72 -19.17 8.67 -12.56
C ARG A 72 -20.47 8.40 -13.29
N GLY A 73 -20.45 7.49 -14.27
CA GLY A 73 -21.62 7.12 -15.07
C GLY A 73 -22.75 6.54 -14.24
N ALA A 74 -22.40 5.77 -13.20
CA ALA A 74 -23.36 5.21 -12.25
C ALA A 74 -23.86 6.22 -11.20
N GLY A 75 -23.27 7.42 -11.14
CA GLY A 75 -23.61 8.43 -10.15
C GLY A 75 -23.07 8.14 -8.75
N ASP A 76 -22.04 7.31 -8.61
CA ASP A 76 -21.51 6.91 -7.30
C ASP A 76 -20.75 8.04 -6.57
N LEU A 77 -20.44 9.12 -7.28
CA LEU A 77 -19.62 10.24 -6.80
C LEU A 77 -20.35 11.56 -7.10
N ARG A 78 -21.50 11.80 -6.47
CA ARG A 78 -22.30 13.02 -6.67
C ARG A 78 -22.47 13.85 -5.40
N ALA A 79 -22.35 15.15 -5.55
CA ALA A 79 -22.57 16.13 -4.50
C ALA A 79 -23.58 17.17 -4.98
N VAL A 80 -24.62 17.40 -4.19
CA VAL A 80 -25.64 18.42 -4.47
C VAL A 80 -25.47 19.55 -3.48
N LEU A 81 -25.30 20.77 -3.98
CA LEU A 81 -25.03 21.97 -3.18
C LEU A 81 -26.23 22.92 -3.24
N PRO A 82 -26.60 23.58 -2.13
CA PRO A 82 -27.64 24.62 -2.15
C PRO A 82 -27.14 25.85 -2.93
N ALA A 83 -28.08 26.67 -3.41
CA ALA A 83 -27.75 27.98 -3.97
C ALA A 83 -27.01 28.85 -2.92
N GLY A 84 -25.92 29.50 -3.31
CA GLY A 84 -25.14 30.34 -2.41
C GLY A 84 -24.29 29.56 -1.38
N PHE A 85 -24.08 28.26 -1.57
CA PHE A 85 -23.25 27.44 -0.68
C PHE A 85 -21.85 28.05 -0.45
N GLY A 86 -21.53 28.38 0.80
CA GLY A 86 -20.27 29.04 1.14
C GLY A 86 -19.98 29.17 2.63
N GLY A 87 -18.99 30.01 2.96
CA GLY A 87 -18.54 30.25 4.33
C GLY A 87 -17.84 29.07 5.00
N ALA A 88 -17.69 29.13 6.33
CA ALA A 88 -16.99 28.12 7.13
C ALA A 88 -17.67 26.73 7.08
N ALA A 89 -19.00 26.68 6.94
CA ALA A 89 -19.73 25.43 6.77
C ALA A 89 -19.31 24.69 5.50
N ALA A 90 -19.00 25.41 4.42
CA ALA A 90 -18.52 24.79 3.19
C ALA A 90 -17.12 24.17 3.34
N GLU A 91 -16.21 24.79 4.09
CA GLU A 91 -14.88 24.22 4.34
C GLU A 91 -14.96 22.91 5.11
N ALA A 92 -15.74 22.89 6.20
CA ALA A 92 -15.96 21.67 6.98
C ALA A 92 -16.59 20.56 6.14
N TRP A 93 -17.55 20.91 5.28
CA TRP A 93 -18.20 19.96 4.40
C TRP A 93 -17.27 19.40 3.32
N TYR A 94 -16.44 20.22 2.67
CA TYR A 94 -15.44 19.72 1.71
C TYR A 94 -14.41 18.81 2.37
N ARG A 95 -14.00 19.11 3.62
CA ARG A 95 -13.13 18.22 4.40
C ARG A 95 -13.81 16.87 4.67
N ALA A 96 -15.08 16.89 5.09
CA ALA A 96 -15.85 15.67 5.28
C ALA A 96 -16.00 14.86 3.98
N LEU A 97 -16.16 15.54 2.83
CA LEU A 97 -16.22 14.89 1.52
C LEU A 97 -14.87 14.27 1.10
N LEU A 98 -13.75 14.93 1.37
CA LEU A 98 -12.40 14.38 1.15
C LEU A 98 -12.13 13.12 2.00
N ASP A 99 -12.72 13.05 3.20
CA ASP A 99 -12.64 11.90 4.09
C ASP A 99 -13.75 10.85 3.89
N HIS A 100 -14.68 11.11 2.99
CA HIS A 100 -15.78 10.20 2.72
C HIS A 100 -15.28 8.85 2.15
N PRO A 101 -15.86 7.69 2.53
CA PRO A 101 -15.44 6.38 2.01
C PRO A 101 -15.44 6.29 0.48
N ALA A 102 -16.40 6.94 -0.19
CA ALA A 102 -16.43 7.00 -1.66
C ALA A 102 -15.21 7.72 -2.26
N THR A 103 -14.69 8.75 -1.58
CA THR A 103 -13.42 9.41 -1.97
C THR A 103 -12.21 8.53 -1.71
N ALA A 104 -12.24 7.69 -0.67
CA ALA A 104 -11.19 6.69 -0.45
C ALA A 104 -11.14 5.65 -1.58
N CYS A 105 -12.29 5.23 -2.12
CA CYS A 105 -12.37 4.41 -3.32
C CYS A 105 -11.91 5.15 -4.58
N ALA A 106 -12.26 6.42 -4.72
CA ALA A 106 -11.78 7.26 -5.82
C ALA A 106 -10.24 7.35 -5.85
N TYR A 107 -9.63 7.57 -4.67
CA TYR A 107 -8.18 7.47 -4.49
C TYR A 107 -7.62 6.10 -4.89
N ALA A 108 -8.31 5.01 -4.54
CA ALA A 108 -7.85 3.67 -4.87
C ALA A 108 -7.76 3.40 -6.39
N PHE A 109 -8.59 4.06 -7.22
CA PHE A 109 -8.44 4.01 -8.69
C PHE A 109 -7.14 4.66 -9.18
N GLU A 110 -6.81 5.83 -8.65
CA GLU A 110 -5.55 6.55 -8.98
C GLU A 110 -4.34 5.73 -8.52
N LEU A 111 -4.38 5.25 -7.27
CA LEU A 111 -3.35 4.37 -6.73
C LEU A 111 -3.22 3.10 -7.57
N GLY A 112 -4.33 2.49 -8.00
CA GLY A 112 -4.29 1.27 -8.80
C GLY A 112 -3.65 1.49 -10.16
N THR A 113 -3.92 2.63 -10.80
CA THR A 113 -3.27 3.01 -12.06
C THR A 113 -1.78 3.25 -11.86
N ALA A 114 -1.39 3.94 -10.80
CA ALA A 114 0.02 4.15 -10.43
C ALA A 114 0.73 2.84 -10.10
N THR A 115 0.07 1.93 -9.37
CA THR A 115 0.61 0.60 -9.02
C THR A 115 0.89 -0.23 -10.25
N ARG A 116 -0.06 -0.31 -11.19
CA ARG A 116 0.14 -1.07 -12.45
C ARG A 116 1.32 -0.52 -13.24
N ARG A 117 1.37 0.79 -13.45
CA ARG A 117 2.48 1.46 -14.15
C ARG A 117 3.83 1.19 -13.48
N ALA A 118 3.90 1.34 -12.16
CA ALA A 118 5.12 1.08 -11.41
C ALA A 118 5.57 -0.37 -11.56
N VAL A 119 4.66 -1.33 -11.36
CA VAL A 119 4.95 -2.75 -11.48
C VAL A 119 5.38 -3.12 -12.89
N ASP A 120 4.70 -2.64 -13.93
CA ASP A 120 5.04 -2.91 -15.32
C ASP A 120 6.46 -2.45 -15.64
N ARG A 121 6.86 -1.25 -15.17
CA ARG A 121 8.23 -0.75 -15.32
C ARG A 121 9.26 -1.58 -14.54
N LEU A 122 8.93 -2.05 -13.34
CA LEU A 122 9.82 -2.93 -12.56
C LEU A 122 9.99 -4.29 -13.24
N VAL A 123 8.92 -4.86 -13.80
CA VAL A 123 8.93 -6.15 -14.50
C VAL A 123 9.67 -6.03 -15.84
N ALA A 124 9.50 -4.92 -16.56
CA ALA A 124 10.18 -4.67 -17.82
C ALA A 124 11.70 -4.47 -17.66
N ASN A 125 12.18 -4.18 -16.45
CA ASN A 125 13.62 -4.03 -16.21
C ASN A 125 14.33 -5.38 -16.06
N ASP A 126 14.96 -5.84 -17.13
CA ASP A 126 15.81 -7.04 -17.11
C ASP A 126 17.05 -6.93 -16.19
N GLY A 127 17.42 -5.72 -15.79
CA GLY A 127 18.46 -5.46 -14.80
C GLY A 127 17.99 -5.64 -13.35
N TYR A 128 16.68 -5.60 -13.08
CA TYR A 128 16.12 -5.76 -11.74
C TYR A 128 15.77 -7.22 -11.47
N ARG A 129 16.62 -7.92 -10.70
CA ARG A 129 16.53 -9.38 -10.54
C ARG A 129 16.44 -9.81 -9.09
N PHE A 130 15.69 -10.88 -8.86
CA PHE A 130 15.68 -11.54 -7.57
C PHE A 130 17.03 -12.18 -7.23
N SER A 131 17.45 -12.11 -5.97
CA SER A 131 18.54 -12.95 -5.44
C SER A 131 18.21 -13.49 -4.06
N ALA A 132 18.30 -14.82 -3.91
CA ALA A 132 18.18 -15.50 -2.62
C ALA A 132 19.50 -15.50 -1.83
N LEU A 133 20.65 -15.42 -2.52
CA LEU A 133 21.99 -15.55 -1.93
C LEU A 133 22.79 -14.28 -2.23
N GLN A 134 22.88 -13.39 -1.25
CA GLN A 134 23.79 -12.24 -1.25
C GLN A 134 24.23 -11.93 0.18
N LEU A 135 25.41 -11.31 0.34
CA LEU A 135 25.92 -10.83 1.64
C LEU A 135 25.01 -9.77 2.29
N GLY A 136 24.07 -9.19 1.51
CA GLY A 136 23.06 -8.22 1.93
C GLY A 136 21.71 -8.49 1.28
N TRP A 137 20.72 -7.64 1.57
CA TRP A 137 19.34 -7.81 1.07
C TRP A 137 19.13 -7.12 -0.29
N ILE A 138 20.08 -6.25 -0.65
CA ILE A 138 20.06 -5.41 -1.85
C ILE A 138 21.48 -5.30 -2.40
N GLY A 139 21.63 -5.54 -3.70
CA GLY A 139 22.89 -5.41 -4.42
C GLY A 139 22.76 -4.50 -5.64
N PHE A 140 23.53 -3.42 -5.69
CA PHE A 140 23.45 -2.39 -6.74
C PHE A 140 24.46 -2.58 -7.89
N GLY A 141 24.94 -3.81 -8.09
CA GLY A 141 25.91 -4.15 -9.12
C GLY A 141 27.24 -3.38 -9.01
N ALA A 142 28.00 -3.33 -10.12
CA ALA A 142 29.31 -2.69 -10.17
C ALA A 142 29.26 -1.16 -9.97
N GLY A 143 28.11 -0.53 -10.25
CA GLY A 143 27.91 0.91 -10.05
C GLY A 143 27.75 1.32 -8.58
N GLY A 144 27.43 0.37 -7.69
CA GLY A 144 27.21 0.61 -6.27
C GLY A 144 25.93 1.41 -5.98
N SER A 145 25.57 1.48 -4.69
CA SER A 145 24.31 2.10 -4.25
C SER A 145 24.22 3.59 -4.60
N ALA A 146 25.34 4.30 -4.50
CA ALA A 146 25.40 5.74 -4.78
C ALA A 146 24.97 6.07 -6.21
N ARG A 147 25.45 5.32 -7.21
CA ARG A 147 25.08 5.54 -8.62
C ARG A 147 23.60 5.24 -8.87
N ALA A 148 23.04 4.28 -8.14
CA ALA A 148 21.62 3.95 -8.17
C ALA A 148 20.74 4.93 -7.36
N GLY A 149 21.32 6.00 -6.79
CA GLY A 149 20.59 7.01 -6.02
C GLY A 149 20.39 6.68 -4.54
N TRP A 150 21.11 5.70 -3.98
CA TRP A 150 20.93 5.19 -2.62
C TRP A 150 22.16 5.39 -1.72
N ARG A 151 21.92 5.86 -0.49
CA ARG A 151 22.90 5.96 0.58
C ARG A 151 22.67 4.85 1.61
N PRO A 152 23.71 4.07 1.98
CA PRO A 152 23.58 3.05 3.01
C PRO A 152 23.38 3.68 4.38
N ILE A 153 22.47 3.11 5.17
CA ILE A 153 22.22 3.48 6.58
C ILE A 153 22.47 2.31 7.54
N ALA A 154 22.72 1.12 7.02
CA ALA A 154 23.10 -0.06 7.78
C ALA A 154 24.18 -0.85 7.04
N SER A 155 25.09 -1.46 7.79
CA SER A 155 26.19 -2.25 7.24
C SER A 155 25.70 -3.46 6.44
N PHE A 156 26.54 -3.93 5.49
CA PHE A 156 26.28 -5.10 4.64
C PHE A 156 24.96 -5.04 3.84
N GLY A 157 24.60 -3.86 3.32
CA GLY A 157 23.44 -3.70 2.44
C GLY A 157 22.11 -4.06 3.09
N ARG A 158 21.98 -3.76 4.39
CA ARG A 158 20.79 -4.09 5.20
C ARG A 158 19.78 -2.95 5.29
N GLY A 159 20.12 -1.77 4.79
CA GLY A 159 19.28 -0.59 4.85
C GLY A 159 19.82 0.54 3.99
N TYR A 160 18.94 1.18 3.23
CA TYR A 160 19.26 2.33 2.39
C TYR A 160 18.16 3.38 2.42
N VAL A 161 18.55 4.62 2.18
CA VAL A 161 17.67 5.78 1.92
C VAL A 161 18.09 6.49 0.63
N PRO A 162 17.21 7.24 -0.04
CA PRO A 162 17.57 8.11 -1.14
C PRO A 162 18.75 9.04 -0.82
N ARG A 163 19.57 9.27 -1.85
CA ARG A 163 20.76 10.13 -1.79
C ARG A 163 20.52 11.46 -2.50
N ASP A 164 20.08 11.40 -3.76
CA ASP A 164 20.05 12.55 -4.68
C ASP A 164 18.60 12.93 -5.10
N GLY A 165 17.59 12.38 -4.42
CA GLY A 165 16.16 12.52 -4.71
C GLY A 165 15.41 11.19 -4.57
N ASN A 166 14.18 11.22 -4.06
CA ASN A 166 13.36 10.03 -3.87
C ASN A 166 12.98 9.40 -5.22
N TRP A 167 12.54 10.23 -6.18
CA TRP A 167 12.22 9.77 -7.54
C TRP A 167 13.43 9.10 -8.19
N ARG A 168 14.59 9.74 -8.13
CA ARG A 168 15.84 9.20 -8.70
C ARG A 168 16.23 7.86 -8.09
N ALA A 169 16.01 7.68 -6.79
CA ALA A 169 16.27 6.43 -6.10
C ALA A 169 15.35 5.29 -6.61
N ILE A 170 14.08 5.59 -6.89
CA ILE A 170 13.14 4.65 -7.51
C ILE A 170 13.49 4.38 -8.98
N GLU A 171 13.88 5.41 -9.74
CA GLU A 171 14.31 5.28 -11.14
C GLU A 171 15.49 4.30 -11.30
N GLY A 172 16.37 4.22 -10.31
CA GLY A 172 17.43 3.21 -10.24
C GLY A 172 16.92 1.76 -10.32
N PHE A 173 15.69 1.48 -9.88
CA PHE A 173 15.06 0.17 -10.01
C PHE A 173 14.35 -0.04 -11.35
N TYR A 174 13.95 1.02 -12.05
CA TYR A 174 13.34 0.93 -13.38
C TYR A 174 14.36 0.72 -14.50
N THR A 175 15.61 1.18 -14.30
CA THR A 175 16.60 1.23 -15.38
C THR A 175 17.95 0.62 -15.00
N GLY A 176 18.22 0.43 -13.71
CA GLY A 176 19.51 -0.04 -13.21
C GLY A 176 19.63 -1.56 -13.12
N HIS A 177 20.85 -2.01 -12.83
CA HIS A 177 21.15 -3.39 -12.49
C HIS A 177 21.14 -3.57 -10.97
N VAL A 178 19.98 -3.92 -10.43
CA VAL A 178 19.77 -4.07 -9.00
C VAL A 178 19.28 -5.47 -8.69
N ARG A 179 19.76 -6.04 -7.59
CA ARG A 179 19.24 -7.28 -7.05
C ARG A 179 18.57 -7.04 -5.71
N ALA A 180 17.37 -7.56 -5.54
CA ALA A 180 16.64 -7.50 -4.30
C ALA A 180 16.08 -8.88 -3.94
N GLU A 181 15.91 -9.13 -2.66
CA GLU A 181 15.06 -10.22 -2.22
C GLU A 181 13.57 -9.81 -2.26
N CYS A 182 12.65 -10.74 -2.04
CA CYS A 182 11.21 -10.54 -2.20
C CYS A 182 10.56 -9.45 -1.31
N GLY A 183 10.97 -9.28 -0.05
CA GLY A 183 10.47 -8.29 0.89
C GLY A 183 10.85 -6.85 0.50
N VAL A 184 12.11 -6.62 0.12
CA VAL A 184 12.60 -5.40 -0.50
C VAL A 184 11.90 -5.19 -1.83
N GLY A 185 11.72 -6.24 -2.62
CA GLY A 185 10.95 -6.19 -3.86
C GLY A 185 9.55 -5.62 -3.67
N ARG A 186 8.86 -6.04 -2.60
CA ARG A 186 7.56 -5.48 -2.19
C ARG A 186 7.67 -4.03 -1.75
N GLN A 187 8.66 -3.68 -0.91
CA GLN A 187 8.88 -2.29 -0.46
C GLN A 187 9.09 -1.36 -1.67
N VAL A 188 9.95 -1.76 -2.61
CA VAL A 188 10.23 -1.02 -3.85
C VAL A 188 8.96 -0.86 -4.66
N ALA A 189 8.15 -1.90 -4.86
CA ALA A 189 6.87 -1.78 -5.57
C ALA A 189 5.90 -0.81 -4.89
N GLN A 190 5.83 -0.81 -3.55
CA GLN A 190 5.00 0.13 -2.79
C GLN A 190 5.48 1.58 -2.97
N TYR A 191 6.79 1.85 -2.82
CA TYR A 191 7.33 3.20 -3.05
C TYR A 191 7.22 3.64 -4.50
N ALA A 192 7.44 2.72 -5.44
CA ALA A 192 7.30 2.97 -6.87
C ALA A 192 5.86 3.35 -7.24
N ALA A 193 4.85 2.70 -6.63
CA ALA A 193 3.46 3.10 -6.79
C ALA A 193 3.21 4.53 -6.28
N GLN A 194 3.81 4.92 -5.15
CA GLN A 194 3.73 6.31 -4.67
C GLN A 194 4.47 7.28 -5.59
N ALA A 195 5.65 6.90 -6.11
CA ALA A 195 6.40 7.72 -7.05
C ALA A 195 5.59 8.02 -8.32
N GLU A 196 4.94 6.99 -8.90
CA GLU A 196 4.06 7.17 -10.06
C GLU A 196 2.80 7.97 -9.74
N LEU A 197 2.26 7.85 -8.52
CA LEU A 197 1.04 8.56 -8.09
C LEU A 197 1.28 10.06 -7.91
N TYR A 198 2.44 10.46 -7.40
CA TYR A 198 2.78 11.86 -7.14
C TYR A 198 3.54 12.52 -8.32
N GLY A 199 4.13 11.71 -9.21
CA GLY A 199 5.12 12.19 -10.18
C GLY A 199 6.46 12.53 -9.53
N SER A 200 7.46 12.85 -10.35
CA SER A 200 8.84 13.07 -9.88
C SER A 200 8.96 14.17 -8.83
N GLU A 201 8.50 15.39 -9.16
CA GLU A 201 8.59 16.54 -8.27
C GLU A 201 7.69 16.38 -7.04
N GLY A 202 6.48 15.85 -7.24
CA GLY A 202 5.54 15.64 -6.14
C GLY A 202 6.03 14.62 -5.12
N PHE A 203 6.67 13.54 -5.58
CA PHE A 203 7.21 12.51 -4.70
C PHE A 203 8.42 12.99 -3.89
N ASP A 204 9.28 13.81 -4.49
CA ASP A 204 10.41 14.44 -3.79
C ASP A 204 9.93 15.49 -2.78
N ALA A 205 8.85 16.22 -3.09
CA ALA A 205 8.28 17.22 -2.19
C ALA A 205 7.45 16.62 -1.03
N ALA A 206 6.75 15.52 -1.27
CA ALA A 206 5.79 14.96 -0.32
C ALA A 206 6.43 14.09 0.77
N PHE A 207 7.64 13.57 0.53
CA PHE A 207 8.33 12.64 1.43
C PHE A 207 9.75 13.11 1.71
N ALA A 208 10.13 13.11 2.99
CA ALA A 208 11.54 13.27 3.33
C ALA A 208 12.33 12.03 2.90
N ALA A 209 13.60 12.20 2.57
CA ALA A 209 14.43 11.08 2.11
C ALA A 209 14.52 9.94 3.15
N ASP A 210 14.52 10.25 4.44
CA ASP A 210 14.54 9.22 5.49
C ASP A 210 13.18 8.55 5.75
N GLU A 211 12.10 9.00 5.11
CA GLU A 211 10.82 8.31 5.05
C GLU A 211 10.83 7.20 3.99
N ILE A 212 11.70 7.28 2.99
CA ILE A 212 11.86 6.26 1.94
C ILE A 212 12.99 5.33 2.33
N VAL A 213 12.65 4.26 3.06
CA VAL A 213 13.64 3.30 3.58
C VAL A 213 13.40 1.94 2.95
N ILE A 214 14.46 1.33 2.41
CA ILE A 214 14.45 -0.05 1.93
C ILE A 214 15.48 -0.90 2.68
N GLY A 215 15.14 -2.15 2.98
CA GLY A 215 16.04 -3.09 3.64
C GLY A 215 15.33 -4.07 4.58
N ARG A 216 16.04 -4.52 5.60
CA ARG A 216 15.49 -5.46 6.60
C ARG A 216 14.45 -4.78 7.48
N TRP A 217 13.43 -5.54 7.86
CA TRP A 217 12.35 -5.11 8.75
C TRP A 217 12.81 -4.40 10.04
N HIS A 218 13.87 -4.88 10.71
CA HIS A 218 14.37 -4.20 11.93
C HIS A 218 14.85 -2.76 11.66
N VAL A 219 15.46 -2.52 10.50
CA VAL A 219 15.91 -1.18 10.09
C VAL A 219 14.71 -0.28 9.78
N LEU A 220 13.64 -0.85 9.20
CA LEU A 220 12.40 -0.13 8.93
C LEU A 220 11.69 0.26 10.23
N ASN A 221 11.46 -0.69 11.12
CA ASN A 221 10.75 -0.48 12.39
C ASN A 221 11.40 0.57 13.31
N THR A 222 12.72 0.67 13.27
CA THR A 222 13.48 1.61 14.12
C THR A 222 13.72 2.96 13.44
N GLY A 223 13.43 3.08 12.14
CA GLY A 223 13.65 4.27 11.34
C GLY A 223 12.41 5.15 11.18
N ASN A 224 12.53 6.14 10.30
CA ASN A 224 11.46 7.09 9.98
C ASN A 224 10.57 6.64 8.80
N GLY A 225 10.61 5.36 8.40
CA GLY A 225 9.98 4.89 7.17
C GLY A 225 8.47 5.12 7.09
N ILE A 226 7.97 5.56 5.93
CA ILE A 226 6.53 5.76 5.70
C ILE A 226 5.78 4.45 5.50
N LEU A 227 6.40 3.40 4.95
CA LEU A 227 5.73 2.08 4.85
C LEU A 227 5.73 1.37 6.20
N GLN A 228 6.80 1.56 6.97
CA GLN A 228 6.95 1.04 8.31
C GLN A 228 8.03 1.85 9.05
N GLY A 229 7.70 2.37 10.23
CA GLY A 229 8.57 3.25 11.02
C GLY A 229 7.78 4.38 11.69
N ALA A 230 8.49 5.41 12.15
CA ALA A 230 7.88 6.53 12.87
C ALA A 230 6.89 7.36 12.03
N SER A 231 7.09 7.46 10.71
CA SER A 231 6.18 8.18 9.81
C SER A 231 4.99 7.37 9.31
N ALA A 232 4.91 6.06 9.59
CA ALA A 232 3.88 5.20 9.02
C ALA A 232 2.45 5.58 9.44
N GLY A 233 2.29 6.26 10.58
CA GLY A 233 0.99 6.69 11.09
C GLY A 233 0.06 5.50 11.37
N ASP A 234 -1.20 5.63 10.94
CA ASP A 234 -2.23 4.63 11.24
C ASP A 234 -2.15 3.44 10.28
N TYR A 235 -2.13 2.24 10.84
CA TYR A 235 -2.18 1.00 10.06
C TYR A 235 -3.59 0.43 9.95
N VAL A 236 -3.86 -0.16 8.79
CA VAL A 236 -4.99 -1.05 8.53
C VAL A 236 -4.61 -2.47 8.92
N ARG A 237 -5.46 -3.09 9.74
CA ARG A 237 -5.37 -4.49 10.17
C ARG A 237 -6.48 -5.29 9.48
N ASP A 238 -6.24 -5.66 8.23
CA ASP A 238 -7.19 -6.42 7.41
C ASP A 238 -6.53 -7.66 6.81
N GLY A 239 -5.80 -8.43 7.63
CA GLY A 239 -5.01 -9.58 7.16
C GLY A 239 -5.84 -10.61 6.39
N GLU A 240 -7.07 -10.85 6.81
CA GLU A 240 -8.03 -11.74 6.14
C GLU A 240 -8.82 -11.05 5.00
N ALA A 241 -8.47 -9.81 4.65
CA ALA A 241 -9.10 -9.01 3.61
C ALA A 241 -10.64 -8.85 3.74
N ARG A 242 -11.18 -8.91 4.97
CA ARG A 242 -12.64 -8.80 5.21
C ARG A 242 -13.15 -7.42 4.83
N LYS A 243 -12.43 -6.37 5.25
CA LYS A 243 -12.81 -4.98 4.96
C LYS A 243 -12.68 -4.72 3.45
N ALA A 244 -11.56 -5.08 2.83
CA ALA A 244 -11.38 -4.92 1.38
C ALA A 244 -12.47 -5.65 0.58
N SER A 245 -12.81 -6.88 0.94
CA SER A 245 -13.86 -7.67 0.29
C SER A 245 -15.24 -7.04 0.40
N SER A 246 -15.55 -6.41 1.53
CA SER A 246 -16.82 -5.70 1.71
C SER A 246 -16.95 -4.42 0.87
N LEU A 247 -15.82 -3.80 0.51
CA LEU A 247 -15.79 -2.53 -0.22
C LEU A 247 -15.82 -2.73 -1.74
N GLY A 248 -15.15 -3.77 -2.24
CA GLY A 248 -15.10 -4.10 -3.67
C GLY A 248 -13.69 -4.05 -4.24
N ARG A 249 -13.59 -4.37 -5.54
CA ARG A 249 -12.33 -4.70 -6.21
C ARG A 249 -11.22 -3.67 -6.08
N GLN A 250 -11.55 -2.37 -6.06
CA GLN A 250 -10.52 -1.32 -5.95
C GLN A 250 -9.88 -1.24 -4.57
N ALA A 251 -10.55 -1.69 -3.52
CA ALA A 251 -10.01 -1.63 -2.16
C ALA A 251 -8.77 -2.55 -1.97
N PHE A 252 -8.57 -3.53 -2.85
CA PHE A 252 -7.44 -4.43 -2.81
C PHE A 252 -6.18 -3.88 -3.48
N VAL A 253 -6.30 -3.04 -4.51
CA VAL A 253 -5.18 -2.68 -5.38
C VAL A 253 -4.11 -1.88 -4.62
N GLY A 254 -2.84 -2.21 -4.83
CA GLY A 254 -1.71 -1.58 -4.14
C GLY A 254 -1.50 -2.05 -2.69
N VAL A 255 -2.39 -2.89 -2.15
CA VAL A 255 -2.25 -3.44 -0.79
C VAL A 255 -1.12 -4.48 -0.76
N PRO A 256 -0.19 -4.40 0.21
CA PRO A 256 0.85 -5.40 0.38
C PRO A 256 0.35 -6.64 1.13
N GLY A 257 0.91 -7.79 0.80
CA GLY A 257 0.62 -9.04 1.51
C GLY A 257 1.72 -10.06 1.40
N TYR A 258 1.39 -11.28 1.81
CA TYR A 258 2.24 -12.45 1.70
C TYR A 258 1.42 -13.73 1.51
N ILE A 259 2.03 -14.70 0.83
CA ILE A 259 1.61 -16.11 0.83
C ILE A 259 2.68 -16.89 1.59
N GLU A 260 2.37 -17.48 2.74
CA GLU A 260 3.37 -18.12 3.60
C GLU A 260 2.95 -19.51 4.08
N HIS A 261 3.96 -20.29 4.47
CA HIS A 261 3.77 -21.64 4.98
C HIS A 261 2.95 -21.66 6.28
N VAL A 262 2.16 -22.72 6.48
CA VAL A 262 1.32 -22.86 7.68
C VAL A 262 2.00 -23.69 8.78
N PHE A 263 2.75 -24.73 8.41
CA PHE A 263 3.44 -25.59 9.39
C PHE A 263 4.79 -25.01 9.79
N ALA A 264 5.40 -25.55 10.84
CA ALA A 264 6.69 -25.05 11.31
C ALA A 264 7.79 -25.23 10.25
N ARG A 265 8.86 -24.43 10.34
CA ARG A 265 9.94 -24.38 9.33
C ARG A 265 10.61 -25.70 8.99
N HIS A 266 10.59 -26.68 9.89
CA HIS A 266 11.12 -28.02 9.60
C HIS A 266 10.32 -28.75 8.50
N ALA A 267 9.10 -28.28 8.20
CA ALA A 267 8.27 -28.72 7.08
C ALA A 267 8.61 -28.02 5.75
N LEU A 268 9.61 -27.13 5.71
CA LEU A 268 10.07 -26.50 4.48
C LEU A 268 11.15 -27.34 3.80
N ASP A 269 10.99 -27.52 2.49
CA ASP A 269 11.94 -28.19 1.60
C ASP A 269 12.80 -27.15 0.85
N ASP A 270 12.24 -25.99 0.54
CA ASP A 270 12.92 -24.82 -0.01
C ASP A 270 12.65 -23.57 0.83
N ILE A 271 13.62 -23.22 1.68
CA ILE A 271 13.58 -22.06 2.57
C ILE A 271 13.46 -20.72 1.83
N ASN A 272 13.92 -20.65 0.57
CA ASN A 272 13.81 -19.43 -0.23
C ASN A 272 12.37 -19.19 -0.72
N ASN A 273 11.49 -20.17 -0.54
CA ASN A 273 10.07 -20.11 -0.83
C ASN A 273 9.21 -20.28 0.44
N GLN A 274 9.75 -19.94 1.61
CA GLN A 274 9.00 -19.95 2.87
C GLN A 274 7.82 -18.95 2.85
N ALA A 275 8.00 -17.83 2.15
CA ALA A 275 6.96 -16.83 1.93
C ALA A 275 7.15 -16.15 0.58
N GLN A 276 6.05 -15.69 -0.01
CA GLN A 276 6.02 -14.86 -1.21
C GLN A 276 5.41 -13.51 -0.84
N ASN A 277 6.25 -12.48 -0.69
CA ASN A 277 5.79 -11.12 -0.44
C ASN A 277 5.25 -10.50 -1.74
N PHE A 278 4.09 -9.84 -1.66
CA PHE A 278 3.44 -9.29 -2.84
C PHE A 278 2.83 -7.90 -2.65
N VAL A 279 2.53 -7.24 -3.77
CA VAL A 279 1.60 -6.11 -3.87
C VAL A 279 0.45 -6.52 -4.80
N VAL A 280 -0.79 -6.24 -4.44
CA VAL A 280 -1.93 -6.50 -5.33
C VAL A 280 -1.83 -5.63 -6.57
N TYR A 281 -1.74 -6.27 -7.73
CA TYR A 281 -1.63 -5.61 -9.02
C TYR A 281 -3.00 -5.24 -9.58
N ASP A 282 -3.95 -6.18 -9.55
CA ASP A 282 -5.32 -5.98 -10.02
C ASP A 282 -6.26 -7.08 -9.52
N VAL A 283 -7.56 -6.79 -9.50
CA VAL A 283 -8.61 -7.74 -9.12
C VAL A 283 -9.77 -7.68 -10.11
N ASP A 284 -10.03 -8.79 -10.79
CA ASP A 284 -11.13 -8.90 -11.73
C ASP A 284 -12.50 -8.83 -11.02
N ALA A 285 -13.55 -8.45 -11.76
CA ALA A 285 -14.89 -8.32 -11.21
C ALA A 285 -15.42 -9.63 -10.59
N ALA A 286 -15.19 -10.77 -11.25
CA ALA A 286 -15.60 -12.06 -10.75
C ALA A 286 -14.84 -12.44 -9.46
N ALA A 287 -13.52 -12.24 -9.42
CA ALA A 287 -12.71 -12.48 -8.22
C ALA A 287 -13.18 -11.63 -7.03
N ALA A 288 -13.52 -10.35 -7.27
CA ALA A 288 -14.04 -9.47 -6.24
C ALA A 288 -15.44 -9.89 -5.74
N SER A 289 -16.32 -10.38 -6.62
CA SER A 289 -17.62 -10.94 -6.21
C SER A 289 -17.42 -12.16 -5.31
N SER A 290 -16.59 -13.10 -5.74
CA SER A 290 -16.32 -14.31 -4.98
C SER A 290 -15.69 -14.00 -3.61
N LEU A 291 -14.77 -13.03 -3.54
CA LEU A 291 -14.20 -12.55 -2.26
C LEU A 291 -15.24 -11.95 -1.32
N ARG A 292 -16.18 -11.17 -1.86
CA ARG A 292 -17.27 -10.59 -1.09
C ARG A 292 -18.22 -11.66 -0.56
N GLU A 293 -18.62 -12.60 -1.40
CA GLU A 293 -19.46 -13.74 -1.03
C GLU A 293 -18.80 -14.61 0.05
N ALA A 294 -17.50 -14.84 -0.09
CA ALA A 294 -16.68 -15.58 0.87
C ALA A 294 -16.37 -14.80 2.16
N GLY A 295 -16.54 -13.48 2.16
CA GLY A 295 -16.22 -12.61 3.29
C GLY A 295 -14.72 -12.47 3.57
N GLY A 296 -13.85 -12.67 2.58
CA GLY A 296 -12.38 -12.53 2.72
C GLY A 296 -11.58 -13.80 2.41
N PHE A 297 -10.30 -13.80 2.82
CA PHE A 297 -9.32 -14.85 2.49
C PHE A 297 -9.53 -16.17 3.24
N ALA A 298 -10.22 -16.19 4.38
CA ALA A 298 -10.39 -17.40 5.19
C ALA A 298 -10.90 -18.61 4.37
N ALA A 299 -11.96 -18.43 3.58
CA ALA A 299 -12.49 -19.51 2.74
C ALA A 299 -11.50 -19.96 1.65
N TYR A 300 -10.67 -19.05 1.15
CA TYR A 300 -9.66 -19.36 0.14
C TYR A 300 -8.42 -20.04 0.73
N ASN A 301 -8.09 -19.74 1.98
CA ASN A 301 -7.07 -20.46 2.74
C ASN A 301 -7.51 -21.91 2.98
N ASP A 302 -8.80 -22.15 3.22
CA ASP A 302 -9.36 -23.52 3.30
C ASP A 302 -9.31 -24.23 1.94
N LYS A 303 -9.64 -23.54 0.84
CA LYS A 303 -9.49 -24.09 -0.52
C LYS A 303 -8.03 -24.39 -0.88
N ALA A 304 -7.10 -23.52 -0.52
CA ALA A 304 -5.67 -23.74 -0.72
C ALA A 304 -5.15 -24.94 0.09
N ARG A 305 -5.67 -25.13 1.32
CA ARG A 305 -5.39 -26.33 2.12
C ARG A 305 -5.92 -27.59 1.45
N LEU A 306 -7.13 -27.56 0.89
CA LEU A 306 -7.69 -28.67 0.12
C LEU A 306 -6.82 -28.98 -1.11
N LEU A 307 -6.41 -27.96 -1.87
CA LEU A 307 -5.50 -28.11 -3.01
C LEU A 307 -4.19 -28.82 -2.59
N TRP A 308 -3.60 -28.39 -1.47
CA TRP A 308 -2.44 -29.05 -0.90
C TRP A 308 -2.74 -30.50 -0.48
N GLN A 309 -3.86 -30.80 0.18
CA GLN A 309 -4.23 -32.16 0.56
C GLN A 309 -4.37 -33.09 -0.66
N LEU A 310 -5.01 -32.61 -1.74
CA LEU A 310 -5.13 -33.36 -3.00
C LEU A 310 -3.74 -33.65 -3.61
N SER A 311 -2.82 -32.68 -3.54
CA SER A 311 -1.45 -32.85 -4.03
C SER A 311 -0.65 -33.95 -3.31
N GLN A 312 -1.03 -34.30 -2.07
CA GLN A 312 -0.38 -35.35 -1.29
C GLN A 312 -0.75 -36.76 -1.77
N ALA A 313 -1.86 -36.91 -2.49
CA ALA A 313 -2.31 -38.19 -3.03
C ALA A 313 -1.59 -38.58 -4.34
N PHE A 314 -0.82 -37.67 -4.94
CA PHE A 314 0.07 -38.00 -6.04
C PHE A 314 1.34 -38.72 -5.54
N PRO A 315 1.98 -39.55 -6.39
CA PRO A 315 3.26 -40.18 -6.05
C PRO A 315 4.29 -39.17 -5.55
N GLN A 316 5.14 -39.55 -4.59
CA GLN A 316 6.14 -38.64 -4.04
C GLN A 316 7.27 -38.36 -5.02
N ALA A 317 7.73 -39.39 -5.74
CA ALA A 317 8.71 -39.25 -6.81
C ALA A 317 8.05 -38.58 -8.02
N ARG A 318 8.40 -37.32 -8.27
CA ARG A 318 7.81 -36.47 -9.31
C ARG A 318 8.88 -35.77 -10.14
N PRO A 319 8.65 -35.55 -11.45
CA PRO A 319 9.46 -34.65 -12.25
C PRO A 319 9.55 -33.25 -11.64
N HIS A 320 10.57 -32.48 -12.01
CA HIS A 320 10.67 -31.07 -11.62
C HIS A 320 9.46 -30.26 -12.08
N ALA A 321 8.95 -29.39 -11.20
CA ALA A 321 7.81 -28.49 -11.44
C ALA A 321 6.56 -29.25 -11.94
N PHE A 322 6.24 -30.37 -11.28
CA PHE A 322 5.21 -31.30 -11.73
C PHE A 322 3.81 -30.66 -11.74
N PHE A 323 3.40 -30.02 -10.66
CA PHE A 323 2.10 -29.36 -10.59
C PHE A 323 2.05 -28.08 -11.42
N GLU A 324 3.14 -27.30 -11.45
CA GLU A 324 3.27 -26.16 -12.36
C GLU A 324 3.03 -26.62 -13.82
N ARG A 325 3.65 -27.73 -14.24
CA ARG A 325 3.48 -28.26 -15.60
C ARG A 325 2.09 -28.85 -15.86
N LEU A 326 1.49 -29.53 -14.89
CA LEU A 326 0.15 -30.11 -15.04
C LEU A 326 -0.95 -29.05 -15.05
N LEU A 327 -0.96 -28.14 -14.08
CA LEU A 327 -2.07 -27.23 -13.83
C LEU A 327 -1.90 -25.86 -14.53
N VAL A 328 -0.66 -25.38 -14.68
CA VAL A 328 -0.39 -24.07 -15.31
C VAL A 328 -0.01 -24.26 -16.77
N ALA A 329 1.08 -24.98 -17.06
CA ALA A 329 1.56 -25.14 -18.43
C ALA A 329 0.70 -26.11 -19.25
N ARG A 330 -0.11 -26.95 -18.58
CA ARG A 330 -0.95 -28.00 -19.17
C ARG A 330 -0.16 -28.91 -20.13
N ASP A 331 0.98 -29.38 -19.66
CA ASP A 331 1.90 -30.25 -20.40
C ASP A 331 1.20 -31.56 -20.82
N GLU A 332 0.92 -31.70 -22.11
CA GLU A 332 0.16 -32.81 -22.69
C GLU A 332 0.77 -34.17 -22.34
N ARG A 333 2.11 -34.30 -22.38
CA ARG A 333 2.78 -35.57 -22.08
C ARG A 333 2.60 -35.99 -20.62
N LEU A 334 2.60 -35.02 -19.70
CA LEU A 334 2.32 -35.33 -18.30
C LEU A 334 0.85 -35.72 -18.09
N HIS A 335 -0.08 -35.05 -18.77
CA HIS A 335 -1.51 -35.39 -18.71
C HIS A 335 -1.79 -36.81 -19.23
N GLU A 336 -1.20 -37.19 -20.37
CA GLU A 336 -1.32 -38.52 -20.96
C GLU A 336 -0.76 -39.63 -20.06
N ALA A 337 0.29 -39.32 -19.30
CA ALA A 337 0.95 -40.27 -18.41
C ALA A 337 0.17 -40.54 -17.10
N LEU A 338 -0.86 -39.75 -16.78
CA LEU A 338 -1.63 -39.93 -15.56
C LEU A 338 -2.51 -41.17 -15.64
N ASP A 339 -2.58 -41.95 -14.57
CA ASP A 339 -3.58 -43.02 -14.44
C ASP A 339 -4.99 -42.45 -14.18
N ALA A 340 -6.00 -43.33 -14.15
CA ALA A 340 -7.39 -42.90 -13.97
C ALA A 340 -7.64 -42.20 -12.62
N GLY A 341 -7.00 -42.64 -11.54
CA GLY A 341 -7.14 -42.03 -10.22
C GLY A 341 -6.43 -40.67 -10.14
N GLN A 342 -5.26 -40.56 -10.76
CA GLN A 342 -4.52 -39.30 -10.87
C GLN A 342 -5.26 -38.27 -11.72
N ARG A 343 -5.96 -38.69 -12.78
CA ARG A 343 -6.82 -37.81 -13.57
C ARG A 343 -8.01 -37.29 -12.74
N ASP A 344 -8.62 -38.13 -11.91
CA ASP A 344 -9.67 -37.69 -10.97
C ASP A 344 -9.13 -36.66 -9.95
N LEU A 345 -7.98 -36.94 -9.35
CA LEU A 345 -7.32 -36.00 -8.44
C LEU A 345 -7.00 -34.67 -9.13
N LEU A 346 -6.46 -34.71 -10.35
CA LEU A 346 -6.16 -33.51 -11.13
C LEU A 346 -7.43 -32.71 -11.44
N ALA A 347 -8.51 -33.37 -11.83
CA ALA A 347 -9.80 -32.70 -12.09
C ALA A 347 -10.34 -32.02 -10.83
N ARG A 348 -10.20 -32.65 -9.65
CA ARG A 348 -10.57 -32.04 -8.36
C ARG A 348 -9.69 -30.84 -8.00
N MET A 349 -8.38 -30.91 -8.29
CA MET A 349 -7.47 -29.78 -8.10
C MET A 349 -7.82 -28.62 -9.05
N ALA A 350 -8.12 -28.92 -10.32
CA ALA A 350 -8.57 -27.93 -11.29
C ALA A 350 -9.87 -27.25 -10.84
N ALA A 351 -10.85 -28.02 -10.35
CA ALA A 351 -12.11 -27.48 -9.83
C ALA A 351 -11.91 -26.53 -8.62
N VAL A 352 -10.87 -26.74 -7.80
CA VAL A 352 -10.50 -25.76 -6.75
C VAL A 352 -9.99 -24.47 -7.37
N LEU A 353 -9.14 -24.57 -8.40
CA LEU A 353 -8.53 -23.43 -9.09
C LEU A 353 -9.46 -22.70 -10.07
N ASP A 354 -10.59 -23.32 -10.44
CA ASP A 354 -11.65 -22.72 -11.27
C ASP A 354 -12.41 -21.61 -10.54
N ASP A 355 -12.26 -21.47 -9.22
CA ASP A 355 -12.80 -20.32 -8.50
C ASP A 355 -12.17 -19.01 -9.04
N PRO A 356 -12.99 -17.99 -9.35
CA PRO A 356 -12.51 -16.71 -9.90
C PRO A 356 -11.42 -16.04 -9.08
N PHE A 357 -11.33 -16.27 -7.78
CA PHE A 357 -10.24 -15.74 -6.96
C PHE A 357 -8.85 -16.22 -7.44
N PHE A 358 -8.69 -17.51 -7.75
CA PHE A 358 -7.39 -18.07 -8.10
C PHE A 358 -6.88 -17.62 -9.47
N SER A 359 -7.77 -17.22 -10.37
CA SER A 359 -7.42 -16.72 -11.71
C SER A 359 -7.41 -15.19 -11.79
N GLY A 360 -8.39 -14.52 -11.20
CA GLY A 360 -8.63 -13.09 -11.33
C GLY A 360 -8.04 -12.20 -10.23
N PHE A 361 -7.49 -12.76 -9.14
CA PHE A 361 -6.72 -12.00 -8.16
C PHE A 361 -5.23 -12.02 -8.54
N ARG A 362 -4.74 -10.90 -9.08
CA ARG A 362 -3.39 -10.79 -9.64
C ARG A 362 -2.47 -10.01 -8.72
N ILE A 363 -1.28 -10.57 -8.48
CA ILE A 363 -0.30 -10.01 -7.54
C ILE A 363 1.07 -9.89 -8.21
N TYR A 364 1.80 -8.85 -7.84
CA TYR A 364 3.22 -8.72 -8.15
C TYR A 364 4.05 -9.40 -7.07
N VAL A 365 4.86 -10.38 -7.46
CA VAL A 365 5.93 -10.96 -6.63
C VAL A 365 7.24 -10.76 -7.36
N HIS A 366 8.23 -10.13 -6.72
CA HIS A 366 9.44 -9.63 -7.38
C HIS A 366 10.15 -10.64 -8.30
N ARG A 367 10.25 -11.91 -7.90
CA ARG A 367 10.89 -12.95 -8.73
C ARG A 367 10.01 -13.42 -9.90
N GLN A 368 8.69 -13.42 -9.74
CA GLN A 368 7.72 -13.99 -10.70
C GLN A 368 7.07 -12.94 -11.60
N GLY A 369 7.21 -11.65 -11.29
CA GLY A 369 6.45 -10.58 -11.92
C GLY A 369 4.99 -10.62 -11.49
N VAL A 370 4.08 -10.28 -12.41
CA VAL A 370 2.64 -10.30 -12.19
C VAL A 370 2.08 -11.66 -12.58
N GLN A 371 1.46 -12.36 -11.62
CA GLN A 371 0.80 -13.65 -11.83
C GLN A 371 -0.49 -13.72 -11.01
N SER A 372 -1.33 -14.71 -11.30
CA SER A 372 -2.51 -14.98 -10.48
C SER A 372 -2.14 -15.64 -9.17
N VAL A 373 -2.97 -15.49 -8.14
CA VAL A 373 -2.76 -16.17 -6.85
C VAL A 373 -2.76 -17.70 -7.01
N GLY A 374 -3.56 -18.25 -7.92
CA GLY A 374 -3.57 -19.68 -8.25
C GLY A 374 -2.22 -20.19 -8.75
N TYR A 375 -1.55 -19.43 -9.62
CA TYR A 375 -0.18 -19.76 -10.07
C TYR A 375 0.77 -19.90 -8.87
N HIS A 376 0.72 -18.96 -7.93
CA HIS A 376 1.58 -18.97 -6.76
C HIS A 376 1.31 -20.16 -5.84
N PHE A 377 0.04 -20.53 -5.61
CA PHE A 377 -0.31 -21.71 -4.81
C PHE A 377 0.12 -23.00 -5.48
N VAL A 378 -0.11 -23.17 -6.78
CA VAL A 378 0.34 -24.35 -7.54
C VAL A 378 1.85 -24.50 -7.46
N ARG A 379 2.59 -23.41 -7.68
CA ARG A 379 4.06 -23.40 -7.56
C ARG A 379 4.53 -23.86 -6.18
N MET A 380 3.83 -23.50 -5.10
CA MET A 380 4.22 -23.92 -3.75
C MET A 380 4.05 -25.41 -3.49
N LEU A 381 3.15 -26.10 -4.20
CA LEU A 381 3.02 -27.56 -4.12
C LEU A 381 4.30 -28.28 -4.54
N ASP A 382 5.03 -27.73 -5.53
CA ASP A 382 6.30 -28.28 -6.01
C ASP A 382 7.50 -27.85 -5.15
N ARG A 383 7.46 -26.67 -4.52
CA ARG A 383 8.61 -26.11 -3.76
C ARG A 383 8.65 -26.55 -2.31
N ASN A 384 7.49 -26.67 -1.67
CA ASN A 384 7.36 -26.99 -0.25
C ASN A 384 6.18 -27.96 -0.04
N PRO A 385 6.23 -29.18 -0.61
CA PRO A 385 5.10 -30.12 -0.60
C PRO A 385 4.66 -30.55 0.81
N ARG A 386 5.50 -30.41 1.84
CA ARG A 386 5.18 -30.84 3.22
C ARG A 386 4.37 -29.83 4.03
N THR A 387 3.99 -28.69 3.46
CA THR A 387 3.17 -27.70 4.18
C THR A 387 2.18 -26.99 3.25
N PRO A 388 0.93 -26.75 3.70
CA PRO A 388 0.04 -25.87 2.98
C PRO A 388 0.49 -24.41 3.15
N PHE A 389 -0.01 -23.55 2.28
CA PHE A 389 0.23 -22.12 2.33
C PHE A 389 -1.07 -21.38 2.61
N HIS A 390 -0.95 -20.18 3.18
CA HIS A 390 -2.07 -19.27 3.36
C HIS A 390 -1.70 -17.89 2.83
N ILE A 391 -2.69 -17.15 2.36
CA ILE A 391 -2.58 -15.76 1.92
C ILE A 391 -3.12 -14.83 3.01
N ALA A 392 -2.42 -13.71 3.23
CA ALA A 392 -2.87 -12.64 4.09
C ALA A 392 -2.33 -11.27 3.63
N PHE A 393 -3.02 -10.21 4.01
CA PHE A 393 -2.48 -8.85 3.93
C PHE A 393 -1.53 -8.55 5.07
N ALA A 394 -0.45 -7.85 4.74
CA ALA A 394 0.48 -7.32 5.71
C ALA A 394 -0.14 -6.09 6.39
N LEU A 395 0.35 -5.74 7.58
CA LEU A 395 0.03 -4.46 8.20
C LEU A 395 0.46 -3.31 7.24
N HIS A 396 -0.44 -2.40 6.90
CA HIS A 396 -0.19 -1.39 5.88
C HIS A 396 -0.96 -0.08 6.14
N ASN A 397 -0.53 1.03 5.54
CA ASN A 397 -1.14 2.36 5.71
C ASN A 397 -1.64 2.99 4.39
N VAL A 398 -1.77 2.16 3.35
CA VAL A 398 -2.17 2.55 1.98
C VAL A 398 -3.43 3.41 1.94
N HIS A 399 -4.46 3.01 2.70
CA HIS A 399 -5.78 3.66 2.72
C HIS A 399 -5.97 4.65 3.88
N THR A 400 -4.92 4.86 4.68
CA THR A 400 -4.90 5.74 5.85
C THR A 400 -3.88 6.86 5.62
N THR A 401 -2.67 6.74 6.18
CA THR A 401 -1.63 7.78 6.14
C THR A 401 -1.21 8.13 4.71
N LEU A 402 -1.02 7.14 3.84
CA LEU A 402 -0.61 7.41 2.45
C LEU A 402 -1.71 8.13 1.65
N ARG A 403 -2.98 7.77 1.86
CA ARG A 403 -4.12 8.49 1.30
C ARG A 403 -4.16 9.94 1.78
N GLN A 404 -4.01 10.16 3.10
CA GLN A 404 -4.00 11.50 3.68
C GLN A 404 -2.86 12.36 3.13
N ARG A 405 -1.65 11.81 3.03
CA ARG A 405 -0.48 12.48 2.42
C ARG A 405 -0.76 12.87 0.98
N TYR A 406 -1.40 11.99 0.21
CA TYR A 406 -1.73 12.27 -1.18
C TYR A 406 -2.76 13.40 -1.29
N MET A 407 -3.82 13.36 -0.49
CA MET A 407 -4.81 14.45 -0.48
C MET A 407 -4.18 15.78 -0.06
N ALA A 408 -3.32 15.77 0.96
CA ALA A 408 -2.61 16.96 1.39
C ALA A 408 -1.69 17.53 0.28
N HIS A 409 -0.97 16.66 -0.42
CA HIS A 409 -0.15 17.05 -1.57
C HIS A 409 -0.99 17.67 -2.69
N ARG A 410 -2.11 17.03 -3.06
CA ARG A 410 -3.01 17.53 -4.10
C ARG A 410 -3.62 18.89 -3.74
N LEU A 411 -3.94 19.11 -2.46
CA LEU A 411 -4.44 20.39 -1.97
C LEU A 411 -3.35 21.48 -1.98
N ALA A 412 -2.12 21.17 -1.54
CA ALA A 412 -1.01 22.13 -1.55
C ALA A 412 -0.62 22.57 -2.97
N GLY A 413 -0.79 21.70 -3.97
CA GLY A 413 -0.53 22.03 -5.37
C GLY A 413 -1.43 23.14 -5.93
N CYS A 414 -2.59 23.39 -5.32
CA CYS A 414 -3.47 24.50 -5.74
C CYS A 414 -2.92 25.87 -5.33
N ASP A 415 -2.20 25.96 -4.21
CA ASP A 415 -1.66 27.23 -3.71
C ASP A 415 -0.50 27.75 -4.59
N GLY A 416 0.13 26.87 -5.36
CA GLY A 416 1.18 27.21 -6.34
C GLY A 416 0.67 27.56 -7.74
N ALA A 417 -0.58 27.20 -8.08
CA ALA A 417 -1.18 27.48 -9.38
C ALA A 417 -1.78 28.89 -9.41
N THR A 418 -0.92 29.90 -9.35
CA THR A 418 -1.34 31.26 -9.76
C THR A 418 -1.61 31.22 -11.27
N PRO A 419 -2.81 31.60 -11.77
CA PRO A 419 -2.99 31.78 -13.22
C PRO A 419 -1.96 32.80 -13.71
N PRO A 420 -1.40 32.67 -14.92
CA PRO A 420 -0.31 33.52 -15.37
C PRO A 420 -0.76 34.99 -15.36
N ALA A 421 -0.32 35.71 -14.34
CA ALA A 421 -0.48 37.15 -14.28
C ALA A 421 0.54 37.74 -15.25
N THR A 422 0.08 38.06 -16.46
CA THR A 422 0.75 39.04 -17.31
C THR A 422 0.76 40.38 -16.59
N VAL A 423 1.79 40.71 -15.81
CA VAL A 423 2.29 42.09 -15.63
C VAL A 423 3.78 42.09 -15.23
N ARG A 424 4.50 42.92 -15.98
CA ARG A 424 5.85 43.48 -15.88
C ARG A 424 6.49 43.59 -14.48
N MET A 425 7.79 43.31 -14.47
CA MET A 425 8.77 43.60 -13.42
C MET A 425 8.73 45.04 -12.88
N ARG A 426 8.87 45.17 -11.55
CA ARG A 426 9.81 46.10 -10.88
C ARG A 426 9.99 45.76 -9.39
N GLY A 427 11.25 45.59 -8.98
CA GLY A 427 11.84 46.13 -7.74
C GLY A 427 11.60 45.43 -6.39
N GLN A 428 12.63 44.70 -5.92
CA GLN A 428 13.32 44.83 -4.61
C GLN A 428 12.52 45.04 -3.30
N ASP A 429 12.59 44.11 -2.32
CA ASP A 429 13.60 44.03 -1.23
C ASP A 429 13.15 43.10 -0.06
N ASP A 430 14.15 42.44 0.57
CA ASP A 430 14.27 41.87 1.93
C ASP A 430 13.07 41.29 2.71
N VAL A 431 13.12 39.97 3.03
CA VAL A 431 12.49 39.42 4.25
C VAL A 431 13.33 38.29 4.87
N ARG A 432 13.62 38.44 6.17
CA ARG A 432 14.27 37.45 7.05
C ARG A 432 13.28 36.36 7.48
N VAL A 433 13.69 35.09 7.38
CA VAL A 433 12.91 33.91 7.81
C VAL A 433 13.14 33.61 9.29
N ALA A 434 12.06 33.60 10.08
CA ALA A 434 12.07 33.12 11.46
C ALA A 434 11.89 31.60 11.50
N VAL A 435 12.80 30.91 12.18
CA VAL A 435 12.79 29.45 12.39
C VAL A 435 11.82 29.10 13.52
N ILE A 436 10.75 28.37 13.21
CA ILE A 436 9.85 27.77 14.20
C ILE A 436 10.32 26.33 14.47
N ARG A 437 10.58 26.03 15.74
CA ARG A 437 10.96 24.67 16.21
C ARG A 437 9.71 23.78 16.29
N PRO A 438 9.73 22.55 15.76
CA PRO A 438 8.64 21.59 15.98
C PRO A 438 8.68 21.03 17.42
N GLY A 439 7.49 20.94 18.03
CA GLY A 439 7.25 20.36 19.35
C GLY A 439 7.34 18.83 19.36
N ARG A 440 7.62 18.27 20.55
CA ARG A 440 7.78 16.83 20.79
C ARG A 440 6.49 16.03 20.54
N PRO A 441 6.55 14.88 19.86
CA PRO A 441 5.49 13.88 19.92
C PRO A 441 5.61 13.02 21.19
N SER A 442 4.46 12.67 21.75
CA SER A 442 4.29 11.79 22.92
C SER A 442 4.15 10.32 22.51
N PRO A 443 4.54 9.33 23.34
CA PRO A 443 4.72 7.95 22.90
C PRO A 443 3.49 7.09 23.22
N SER A 444 3.03 6.33 22.23
CA SER A 444 2.30 5.07 22.46
C SER A 444 2.89 4.00 21.54
N ILE A 445 3.80 3.21 22.11
CA ILE A 445 4.50 2.10 21.45
C ILE A 445 3.59 0.86 21.46
N PRO A 446 3.28 0.23 20.31
CA PRO A 446 2.65 -1.09 20.28
C PRO A 446 3.63 -2.20 20.69
N THR A 447 3.14 -3.21 21.39
CA THR A 447 3.93 -4.32 21.95
C THR A 447 4.39 -5.35 20.89
N ASN A 448 5.61 -5.88 21.08
CA ASN A 448 6.38 -6.76 20.20
C ASN A 448 5.72 -8.10 19.75
N LYS A 449 4.48 -8.42 20.12
CA LYS A 449 3.88 -9.75 19.84
C LYS A 449 3.12 -9.85 18.50
N GLU A 450 2.68 -8.74 17.92
CA GLU A 450 1.96 -8.76 16.63
C GLU A 450 2.85 -8.53 15.40
N GLN A 451 4.13 -8.21 15.61
CA GLN A 451 5.10 -7.91 14.54
C GLN A 451 6.10 -9.06 14.27
N ALA A 452 6.05 -10.15 15.05
CA ALA A 452 7.11 -11.15 15.13
C ALA A 452 6.88 -12.45 14.34
N HIS A 453 5.74 -12.65 13.67
CA HIS A 453 5.49 -13.93 12.99
C HIS A 453 5.96 -14.02 11.53
N VAL A 454 6.29 -12.90 10.88
CA VAL A 454 7.00 -12.89 9.58
C VAL A 454 8.49 -12.59 9.80
N ALA A 455 9.10 -13.33 10.72
CA ALA A 455 10.50 -13.14 11.07
C ALA A 455 11.41 -13.82 10.03
N SER A 456 12.10 -13.01 9.23
CA SER A 456 13.48 -13.31 8.89
C SER A 456 14.26 -13.47 10.20
N LEU A 457 14.36 -14.70 10.72
CA LEU A 457 15.28 -15.01 11.81
C LEU A 457 16.60 -15.46 11.21
N ASP A 458 17.60 -14.61 11.44
CA ASP A 458 19.03 -14.87 11.52
C ASP A 458 19.51 -16.27 11.13
N THR A 459 20.29 -16.32 10.06
CA THR A 459 21.28 -17.38 9.83
C THR A 459 22.49 -17.12 10.73
N GLY A 460 22.40 -17.43 12.03
CA GLY A 460 23.54 -17.23 12.92
C GLY A 460 23.33 -17.69 14.37
N ARG A 461 23.87 -18.87 14.69
CA ARG A 461 24.10 -19.45 16.04
C ARG A 461 22.87 -19.80 16.89
N GLN A 462 22.65 -21.12 17.02
CA GLN A 462 21.97 -21.73 18.17
C GLN A 462 22.83 -21.61 19.44
N PRO A 463 22.25 -21.41 20.63
CA PRO A 463 22.81 -21.91 21.87
C PRO A 463 22.32 -23.35 22.11
N ALA A 464 23.26 -24.22 22.52
CA ALA A 464 23.05 -25.62 22.89
C ALA A 464 22.14 -25.77 24.14
N PRO A 465 21.51 -26.94 24.36
CA PRO A 465 20.66 -27.17 25.52
C PRO A 465 21.52 -27.60 26.72
N GLY A 466 21.42 -26.89 27.83
CA GLY A 466 22.04 -27.31 29.09
C GLY A 466 21.54 -26.50 30.27
N GLY A 467 20.87 -27.16 31.22
CA GLY A 467 20.56 -26.58 32.53
C GLY A 467 19.33 -27.19 33.19
N ARG A 468 19.52 -28.25 33.98
CA ARG A 468 18.57 -28.73 34.98
C ARG A 468 18.34 -27.66 36.04
N VAL A 469 17.11 -27.51 36.53
CA VAL A 469 16.84 -27.10 37.91
C VAL A 469 15.76 -28.02 38.47
N ALA A 470 16.05 -28.52 39.67
CA ALA A 470 15.27 -29.46 40.45
C ALA A 470 14.17 -28.78 41.26
N ASP A 471 13.18 -29.61 41.63
CA ASP A 471 12.37 -29.67 42.85
C ASP A 471 11.88 -28.38 43.52
N GLY A 472 10.55 -28.33 43.65
CA GLY A 472 9.82 -27.43 44.54
C GLY A 472 8.46 -28.02 44.85
N ASP A 473 8.42 -28.84 45.90
CA ASP A 473 7.28 -29.47 46.54
C ASP A 473 6.18 -28.44 46.91
N GLY A 474 4.91 -28.80 46.77
CA GLY A 474 3.80 -27.89 47.07
C GLY A 474 2.40 -28.45 46.81
N ARG A 475 2.00 -29.48 47.56
CA ARG A 475 0.58 -29.86 47.72
C ARG A 475 -0.18 -28.76 48.47
N VAL A 476 -1.33 -28.31 47.94
CA VAL A 476 -2.57 -28.04 48.70
C VAL A 476 -3.80 -28.32 47.81
N GLN A 477 -4.81 -28.92 48.44
CA GLN A 477 -6.08 -29.51 47.98
C GLN A 477 -7.11 -28.58 47.27
N PRO A 478 -8.15 -29.16 46.63
CA PRO A 478 -9.23 -28.43 45.97
C PRO A 478 -10.42 -28.16 46.92
N PRO A 479 -11.34 -27.25 46.55
CA PRO A 479 -12.71 -27.32 47.02
C PRO A 479 -13.65 -27.72 45.86
N GLY A 480 -14.47 -28.73 46.12
CA GLY A 480 -15.64 -29.03 45.30
C GLY A 480 -16.87 -28.28 45.81
N SER A 481 -17.69 -27.84 44.86
CA SER A 481 -19.14 -28.01 44.83
C SER A 481 -19.63 -27.82 43.42
#